data_AF-A0A920NNS7-F1
#
_entry.id   AF-A0A920NNS7-F1
#
_cell.length_a   1.000
_cell.length_b   1.000
_cell.length_c   1.000
_cell.angle_alpha   90.00
_cell.angle_beta   90.00
_cell.angle_gamma   90.00
#
_symmetry.space_group_name_H-M   'P 1'
#
loop_
_entity.id
_entity.type
_entity.pdbx_description
1 polymer ?
#
loop_
_entity_poly.entity_id
_entity_poly.type
_entity_poly.pdbx_seq_one_letter_code
_entity_poly.pdbx_strand_id
1 'polypeptide(L)'
;MALDNGTIGLLAIGQPTFDGSVHQYPYSDLDYVPSGRRHGKLDLQPKNQVDWLIDYRQTGVGGDNSWGARPIFNTPSLEILLTTNIIFTLGPL
;
A
#
# COMPACT_ATOMS: atom_id res chain seq x y z
N MET A 1 -6.56 -11.82 0.72
CA MET A 1 -6.46 -11.15 2.04
C MET A 1 -7.86 -10.81 2.51
N ALA A 2 -8.14 -10.89 3.80
CA ALA A 2 -9.47 -10.68 4.36
C ALA A 2 -9.42 -9.70 5.53
N LEU A 3 -10.44 -8.85 5.65
CA LEU A 3 -10.70 -7.98 6.79
C LEU A 3 -12.05 -8.35 7.40
N ASP A 4 -12.12 -8.46 8.72
CA ASP A 4 -13.32 -8.89 9.43
C ASP A 4 -13.47 -8.11 10.75
N ASN A 5 -14.72 -7.87 11.15
CA ASN A 5 -15.05 -7.27 12.44
C ASN A 5 -15.81 -8.22 13.38
N GLY A 6 -15.86 -9.51 13.06
CA GLY A 6 -16.60 -10.55 13.78
C GLY A 6 -18.07 -10.69 13.38
N THR A 7 -18.60 -9.81 12.53
CA THR A 7 -19.99 -9.86 12.02
C THR A 7 -20.06 -9.74 10.50
N ILE A 8 -19.24 -8.87 9.92
CA ILE A 8 -19.16 -8.61 8.48
C ILE A 8 -17.68 -8.58 8.11
N GLY A 9 -17.34 -9.27 7.03
CA GLY A 9 -16.00 -9.24 6.47
C GLY A 9 -15.97 -8.94 4.98
N LEU A 10 -14.79 -8.58 4.51
CA LEU A 10 -14.46 -8.33 3.12
C LEU A 10 -13.29 -9.24 2.73
N LEU A 11 -13.46 -9.96 1.62
CA LEU A 11 -12.43 -10.79 1.03
C LEU A 11 -11.97 -10.19 -0.30
N ALA A 12 -10.65 -10.03 -0.46
CA ALA A 12 -10.02 -9.75 -1.75
C ALA A 12 -9.16 -10.92 -2.19
N ILE A 13 -9.43 -11.38 -3.41
CA ILE A 13 -8.70 -12.46 -4.10
C ILE A 13 -8.02 -11.86 -5.32
N GLY A 14 -6.71 -12.08 -5.43
CA GLY A 14 -5.93 -11.67 -6.60
C GLY A 14 -5.91 -12.76 -7.65
N GLN A 15 -5.85 -12.35 -8.92
CA GLN A 15 -5.54 -13.22 -10.04
C GLN A 15 -4.49 -12.51 -10.92
N PRO A 16 -3.20 -12.87 -10.85
CA PRO A 16 -2.62 -14.01 -10.12
C PRO A 16 -2.41 -13.76 -8.61
N THR A 17 -1.79 -12.64 -8.24
CA THR A 17 -1.52 -12.22 -6.84
C THR A 17 -1.54 -10.70 -6.76
N PHE A 18 -1.61 -10.16 -5.55
CA PHE A 18 -1.47 -8.74 -5.26
C PHE A 18 -0.65 -8.53 -3.99
N ASP A 19 -0.08 -7.34 -3.85
CA ASP A 19 0.53 -6.84 -2.62
C ASP A 19 -0.49 -5.99 -1.86
N GLY A 20 -0.42 -5.95 -0.54
CA GLY A 20 -1.37 -5.14 0.21
C GLY A 20 -0.89 -4.75 1.60
N SER A 21 -1.46 -3.66 2.10
CA SER A 21 -1.20 -3.14 3.43
C SER A 21 -2.50 -2.63 4.07
N VAL A 22 -2.55 -2.67 5.39
CA VAL A 22 -3.74 -2.29 6.17
C VAL A 22 -3.29 -1.36 7.28
N HIS A 23 -3.93 -0.18 7.36
CA HIS A 23 -3.59 0.85 8.32
C HIS A 23 -4.84 1.27 9.08
N GLN A 24 -4.78 1.34 10.42
CA GLN A 24 -5.88 1.85 11.25
C GLN A 24 -5.82 3.38 11.40
N TYR A 25 -5.48 4.06 10.31
CA TYR A 25 -5.43 5.52 10.17
C TYR A 25 -5.48 5.85 8.68
N PRO A 26 -5.94 7.06 8.31
CA PRO A 26 -5.92 7.52 6.92
C PRO A 26 -4.51 7.46 6.35
N TYR A 27 -4.37 7.01 5.10
CA TYR A 27 -3.06 6.94 4.44
C TYR A 27 -2.36 8.31 4.37
N SER A 28 -3.14 9.40 4.32
CA SER A 28 -2.63 10.78 4.36
C SER A 28 -1.88 11.14 5.65
N ASP A 29 -2.05 10.38 6.74
CA ASP A 29 -1.25 10.59 7.95
C ASP A 29 0.24 10.24 7.71
N LEU A 30 0.53 9.40 6.71
CA LEU A 30 1.88 9.03 6.29
C LEU A 30 2.50 10.01 5.29
N ASP A 31 1.76 11.02 4.83
CA ASP A 31 2.26 11.98 3.86
C ASP A 31 3.50 12.72 4.38
N TYR A 32 4.48 12.89 3.51
CA TYR A 32 5.64 13.70 3.81
C TYR A 32 5.24 15.18 3.95
N VAL A 33 5.40 15.70 5.16
CA VAL A 33 5.23 17.13 5.44
C VAL A 33 6.61 17.76 5.59
N PRO A 34 6.99 18.73 4.73
CA PRO A 34 8.27 19.44 4.85
C PRO A 34 8.43 20.03 6.24
N SER A 35 9.60 19.82 6.85
CA SER A 35 9.91 20.22 8.23
C SER A 35 9.02 19.59 9.32
N GLY A 36 8.15 18.65 8.97
CA GLY A 36 7.34 17.88 9.91
C GLY A 36 8.23 16.91 10.69
N ARG A 37 8.46 17.20 11.97
CA ARG A 37 9.19 16.32 12.89
C ARG A 37 8.28 15.21 13.42
N ARG A 38 7.71 14.41 12.52
CA ARG A 38 6.82 13.29 12.87
C ARG A 38 7.63 12.07 13.31
N HIS A 39 7.16 11.39 14.34
CA HIS A 39 7.73 10.19 14.94
C HIS A 39 6.64 9.13 15.02
N GLY A 40 6.88 7.95 14.43
CA GLY A 40 5.90 6.88 14.24
C GLY A 40 4.89 6.71 15.38
N LYS A 41 5.24 6.00 16.45
CA LYS A 41 4.29 5.66 17.53
C LYS A 41 3.70 6.87 18.27
N LEU A 42 4.39 8.00 18.30
CA LEU A 42 3.91 9.18 19.05
C LEU A 42 2.84 9.93 18.24
N ASP A 43 3.08 10.11 16.95
CA ASP A 43 2.22 10.92 16.08
C ASP A 43 1.18 10.10 15.31
N LEU A 44 1.43 8.79 15.09
CA LEU A 44 0.48 7.88 14.46
C LEU A 44 -0.29 7.12 15.54
N GLN A 45 -1.55 7.51 15.73
CA GLN A 45 -2.49 6.85 16.63
C GLN A 45 -3.59 6.13 15.82
N PRO A 46 -4.11 5.00 16.31
CA PRO A 46 -5.30 4.38 15.74
C PRO A 46 -6.49 5.35 15.69
N LYS A 47 -7.23 5.34 14.58
CA LYS A 47 -8.43 6.16 14.35
C LYS A 47 -9.62 5.28 13.99
N ASN A 48 -10.80 5.89 13.89
CA ASN A 48 -12.02 5.22 13.45
C ASN A 48 -12.09 5.08 11.91
N GLN A 49 -10.99 4.62 11.30
CA GLN A 49 -10.85 4.42 9.86
C GLN A 49 -9.80 3.33 9.64
N VAL A 50 -10.08 2.44 8.70
CA VAL A 50 -9.14 1.42 8.23
C VAL A 50 -8.95 1.61 6.73
N ASP A 51 -7.74 1.98 6.34
CA ASP A 51 -7.34 2.08 4.94
C ASP A 51 -6.69 0.76 4.52
N TRP A 52 -7.28 0.11 3.52
CA TRP A 52 -6.77 -1.12 2.92
C TRP A 52 -6.29 -0.83 1.50
N LEU A 53 -4.98 -0.96 1.30
CA LEU A 53 -4.35 -0.82 0.00
C LEU A 53 -4.22 -2.20 -0.64
N ILE A 54 -4.67 -2.31 -1.88
CA ILE A 54 -4.63 -3.52 -2.71
C ILE A 54 -3.93 -3.14 -4.00
N ASP A 55 -2.64 -3.45 -4.08
CA ASP A 55 -1.76 -3.01 -5.15
C ASP A 55 -1.39 -4.20 -6.04
N TYR A 56 -1.38 -3.99 -7.36
CA TYR A 56 -0.79 -5.01 -8.23
C TYR A 56 0.68 -5.23 -7.92
N ARG A 57 1.40 -4.10 -7.80
CA ARG A 57 2.82 -3.98 -7.49
C ARG A 57 3.07 -2.60 -6.90
N GLN A 58 4.07 -2.51 -6.04
CA GLN A 58 4.64 -1.26 -5.58
C GLN A 58 6.07 -1.09 -6.14
N THR A 59 6.44 0.13 -6.50
CA THR A 59 7.84 0.43 -6.87
C THR A 59 8.76 0.13 -5.68
N GLY A 60 9.91 -0.49 -5.94
CA GLY A 60 10.93 -0.70 -4.91
C GLY A 60 11.40 0.63 -4.30
N VAL A 61 11.84 0.62 -3.05
CA VAL A 61 12.25 1.85 -2.33
C VAL A 61 13.61 2.38 -2.80
N GLY A 62 14.49 1.52 -3.32
CA GLY A 62 15.90 1.86 -3.58
C GLY A 62 16.73 1.78 -2.30
N GLY A 63 17.78 2.59 -2.19
CA GLY A 63 18.58 2.68 -0.97
C GLY A 63 20.10 2.67 -1.14
N ASP A 64 20.63 2.67 -2.37
CA ASP A 64 22.08 2.77 -2.60
C ASP A 64 22.67 4.04 -1.98
N ASN A 65 21.90 5.13 -1.99
CA ASN A 65 22.09 6.27 -1.12
C ASN A 65 20.77 7.04 -0.90
N SER A 66 20.76 7.95 0.07
CA SER A 66 19.60 8.76 0.44
C SER A 66 19.61 10.17 -0.17
N TRP A 67 20.44 10.43 -1.19
CA TRP A 67 20.66 11.78 -1.75
C TRP A 67 20.72 11.82 -3.27
N GLY A 68 20.07 10.87 -3.95
CA GLY A 68 19.85 10.95 -5.40
C GLY A 68 19.82 9.61 -6.13
N ALA A 69 20.25 8.52 -5.50
CA ALA A 69 20.06 7.19 -6.08
C ALA A 69 18.57 6.85 -6.20
N ARG A 70 18.23 6.11 -7.25
CA ARG A 70 16.87 5.65 -7.55
C ARG A 70 16.82 4.13 -7.45
N PRO A 71 15.62 3.55 -7.23
CA PRO A 71 15.43 2.11 -7.33
C PRO A 71 15.95 1.58 -8.67
N ILE A 72 16.75 0.51 -8.63
CA ILE A 72 17.22 -0.15 -9.84
C ILE A 72 16.05 -0.92 -10.45
N PHE A 73 15.66 -0.56 -11.66
CA PHE A 73 14.65 -1.27 -12.44
C PHE A 73 15.34 -2.34 -13.32
N ASN A 74 15.69 -3.49 -12.75
CA ASN A 74 16.30 -4.59 -13.54
C ASN A 74 15.28 -5.42 -14.35
N THR A 75 14.17 -4.82 -14.76
CA THR A 75 13.20 -5.42 -15.68
C THR A 75 12.85 -4.43 -16.78
N PRO A 76 13.15 -4.70 -18.07
CA PRO A 76 12.92 -3.78 -19.17
C PRO A 76 11.43 -3.69 -19.60
N SER A 77 10.47 -3.81 -18.68
CA SER A 77 9.04 -3.86 -19.04
C SER A 77 8.08 -3.10 -18.14
N LEU A 78 8.59 -2.27 -17.21
CA LEU A 78 7.73 -1.51 -16.29
C LEU A 78 8.16 -0.04 -16.19
N GLU A 79 8.23 0.63 -17.34
CA GLU A 79 7.55 1.94 -17.33
C GLU A 79 6.09 1.65 -16.96
N ILE A 80 5.50 2.43 -16.05
CA ILE A 80 4.07 2.33 -15.73
C ILE A 80 3.29 2.84 -16.95
N LEU A 81 3.32 2.06 -18.04
CA LEU A 81 2.55 2.19 -19.25
C LEU A 81 1.64 0.96 -19.29
N LEU A 82 0.49 1.19 -18.66
CA LEU A 82 -0.82 0.56 -18.79
C LEU A 82 -0.94 -0.48 -19.91
N THR A 83 -1.03 -1.77 -19.53
CA THR A 83 -2.28 -2.56 -19.63
C THR A 83 -2.07 -3.86 -18.88
N THR A 84 -2.59 -3.97 -17.65
CA THR A 84 -2.75 -5.26 -16.98
C THR A 84 -4.17 -5.31 -16.47
N ASN A 85 -4.96 -6.25 -17.01
CA ASN A 85 -6.29 -6.53 -16.48
C ASN A 85 -6.10 -7.34 -15.21
N ILE A 86 -6.38 -6.73 -14.07
CA ILE A 86 -6.36 -7.40 -12.77
C ILE A 86 -7.78 -7.35 -12.27
N ILE A 87 -8.29 -8.53 -11.94
CA ILE A 87 -9.62 -8.70 -11.39
C ILE A 87 -9.44 -8.82 -9.88
N PHE A 88 -10.00 -7.86 -9.16
CA PHE A 88 -10.22 -7.96 -7.73
C PHE A 88 -11.70 -8.28 -7.52
N THR A 89 -11.96 -9.44 -6.94
CA THR A 89 -13.31 -9.77 -6.49
C THR A 89 -13.43 -9.37 -5.03
N LEU A 90 -14.37 -8.47 -4.74
CA LEU A 90 -14.78 -8.12 -3.38
C LEU A 90 -16.09 -8.83 -3.07
N GLY A 91 -16.11 -9.57 -1.97
CA GLY A 91 -17.29 -10.26 -1.49
C GLY A 91 -17.35 -10.28 0.03
N PRO A 92 -18.53 -10.58 0.61
CA PRO A 92 -18.64 -10.88 2.03
C PRO A 92 -17.77 -12.09 2.38
N LEU A 93 -17.24 -12.10 3.61
CA LEU A 93 -16.69 -13.32 4.22
C LEU A 93 -17.81 -14.26 4.68
#